data_AF-A0A8E2EDS3-F1
#
_entry.id   AF-A0A8E2EDS3-F1
#
_cell.length_a   1.000
_cell.length_b   1.000
_cell.length_c   1.000
_cell.angle_alpha   90.00
_cell.angle_beta   90.00
_cell.angle_gamma   90.00
#
_symmetry.space_group_name_H-M   'P 1'
#
loop_
_entity.id
_entity.type
_entity.pdbx_description
1 polymer ?
#
loop_
_entity_poly.entity_id
_entity_poly.type
_entity_poly.pdbx_seq_one_letter_code
_entity_poly.pdbx_strand_id
1 'polypeptide(L)'
;MSTLSTKSAATLAITAPQDELAQRLEKLETRINAINVNNIARVASCRLRSAFDQLHVLHSLKTGRPIENYPTSPKEIAKLSDTLVDAMLLALEAEGTGTKEQKMERLRMQMGLTPKPV
;
A
#
# COMPACT_ATOMS: atom_id res chain seq x y z
N MET A 1 37.10 40.24 -45.73
CA MET A 1 37.54 38.83 -45.84
C MET A 1 37.43 38.24 -44.44
N SER A 2 36.27 37.74 -44.02
CA SER A 2 35.82 36.33 -44.19
C SER A 2 36.76 35.36 -43.46
N THR A 3 36.37 34.55 -42.47
CA THR A 3 35.08 33.88 -42.20
C THR A 3 34.88 33.57 -40.70
N LEU A 4 33.60 33.38 -40.33
CA LEU A 4 33.15 32.83 -39.05
C LEU A 4 33.71 31.41 -38.79
N SER A 5 33.97 31.08 -37.53
CA SER A 5 34.00 29.69 -37.06
C SER A 5 33.14 29.56 -35.80
N THR A 6 31.88 29.24 -36.04
CA THR A 6 30.93 28.68 -35.10
C THR A 6 31.45 27.32 -34.65
N LYS A 7 31.62 27.10 -33.34
CA LYS A 7 31.82 25.75 -32.79
C LYS A 7 30.68 25.40 -31.84
N SER A 8 29.74 24.62 -32.40
CA SER A 8 29.02 23.47 -31.81
C SER A 8 28.39 23.71 -30.44
N ALA A 9 27.08 24.00 -30.34
CA ALA A 9 25.95 23.07 -30.45
C ALA A 9 25.95 21.92 -29.40
N ALA A 10 25.02 22.06 -28.45
CA ALA A 10 24.22 20.99 -27.85
C ALA A 10 24.93 19.99 -26.91
N THR A 11 25.07 20.34 -25.63
CA THR A 11 24.92 19.34 -24.56
C THR A 11 23.42 19.15 -24.34
N LEU A 12 22.87 18.20 -25.08
CA LEU A 12 21.49 17.74 -24.94
C LEU A 12 21.30 17.16 -23.54
N ALA A 13 20.49 17.83 -22.73
CA ALA A 13 19.84 17.26 -21.57
C ALA A 13 18.87 16.16 -22.06
N ILE A 14 19.36 14.94 -22.23
CA ILE A 14 18.53 13.74 -22.48
C ILE A 14 19.08 12.61 -21.59
N THR A 15 18.96 12.76 -20.28
CA THR A 15 19.12 11.64 -19.32
C THR A 15 17.94 11.53 -18.36
N ALA A 16 17.12 12.58 -18.24
CA ALA A 16 15.92 12.59 -17.39
C ALA A 16 14.87 11.48 -17.68
N PRO A 17 14.58 11.05 -18.92
CA PRO A 17 13.47 10.10 -19.14
C PRO A 17 13.81 8.67 -18.70
N GLN A 18 15.08 8.28 -18.70
CA GLN A 18 15.50 6.91 -18.37
C GLN A 18 15.41 6.65 -16.85
N ASP A 19 15.86 7.61 -16.05
CA ASP A 19 15.83 7.55 -14.59
C ASP A 19 14.39 7.60 -14.06
N GLU A 20 13.52 8.39 -14.70
CA GLU A 20 12.11 8.45 -14.33
C GLU A 20 11.38 7.14 -14.63
N LEU A 21 11.70 6.48 -15.76
CA LEU A 21 11.15 5.16 -16.08
C LEU A 21 11.64 4.09 -15.09
N ALA A 22 12.91 4.11 -14.72
CA ALA A 22 13.46 3.17 -13.72
C ALA A 22 12.76 3.33 -12.36
N GLN A 23 12.57 4.56 -11.87
CA GLN A 23 11.84 4.82 -10.63
C GLN A 23 10.37 4.40 -10.69
N ARG A 24 9.71 4.55 -11.85
CA ARG A 24 8.33 4.08 -12.05
C ARG A 24 8.26 2.55 -12.01
N LEU A 25 9.22 1.85 -12.61
CA LEU A 25 9.29 0.39 -12.57
C LEU A 25 9.55 -0.12 -11.14
N GLU A 26 10.45 0.51 -10.40
CA GLU A 26 10.74 0.14 -9.00
C GLU A 26 9.50 0.31 -8.09
N LYS A 27 8.73 1.39 -8.28
CA LYS A 27 7.44 1.59 -7.60
C LYS A 27 6.42 0.52 -7.96
N LEU A 28 6.36 0.11 -9.23
CA LEU A 28 5.47 -0.96 -9.68
C LEU A 28 5.87 -2.30 -9.07
N GLU A 29 7.16 -2.64 -9.06
CA GLU A 29 7.66 -3.86 -8.45
C GLU A 29 7.38 -3.90 -6.95
N THR A 30 7.62 -2.78 -6.25
CA THR A 30 7.27 -2.62 -4.83
C THR A 30 5.78 -2.86 -4.58
N ARG A 31 4.91 -2.29 -5.44
CA ARG A 31 3.47 -2.46 -5.34
C ARG A 31 3.04 -3.91 -5.61
N ILE A 32 3.63 -4.56 -6.62
CA ILE A 32 3.33 -5.97 -6.96
C ILE A 32 3.73 -6.89 -5.79
N ASN A 33 4.91 -6.68 -5.22
CA ASN A 33 5.38 -7.43 -4.06
C ASN A 33 4.45 -7.23 -2.85
N ALA A 34 4.06 -5.99 -2.57
CA ALA A 34 3.11 -5.68 -1.51
C ALA A 34 1.74 -6.35 -1.74
N ILE A 35 1.23 -6.36 -2.98
CA ILE A 35 -0.01 -7.04 -3.34
C ILE A 35 0.11 -8.55 -3.07
N ASN A 36 1.21 -9.17 -3.46
CA ASN A 36 1.40 -10.61 -3.29
C ASN A 36 1.43 -11.01 -1.81
N VAL A 37 2.23 -10.31 -1.00
CA VAL A 37 2.27 -10.51 0.46
C VAL A 37 0.89 -10.29 1.08
N ASN A 38 0.19 -9.22 0.69
CA ASN A 38 -1.15 -8.92 1.18
C ASN A 38 -2.17 -9.99 0.81
N ASN A 39 -2.09 -10.55 -0.40
CA ASN A 39 -2.99 -11.60 -0.83
C ASN A 39 -2.76 -12.90 -0.03
N ILE A 40 -1.51 -13.27 0.23
CA ILE A 40 -1.18 -14.41 1.10
C ILE A 40 -1.74 -14.18 2.51
N ALA A 41 -1.51 -12.98 3.07
CA ALA A 41 -2.04 -12.60 4.38
C ALA A 41 -3.57 -12.65 4.42
N ARG A 42 -4.27 -12.13 3.40
CA ARG A 42 -5.74 -12.20 3.28
C ARG A 42 -6.27 -13.63 3.22
N VAL A 43 -5.59 -14.50 2.47
CA VAL A 43 -5.97 -15.92 2.37
C VAL A 43 -5.76 -16.64 3.71
N ALA A 44 -4.69 -16.33 4.42
CA ALA A 44 -4.46 -16.83 5.77
C ALA A 44 -5.54 -16.33 6.74
N SER A 45 -5.84 -15.03 6.72
CA SER A 45 -6.87 -14.39 7.53
C SER A 45 -8.28 -14.95 7.29
N CYS A 46 -8.62 -15.28 6.04
CA CYS A 46 -9.92 -15.85 5.68
C CYS A 46 -10.16 -17.24 6.30
N ARG A 47 -9.09 -17.96 6.65
CA ARG A 47 -9.17 -19.24 7.36
C ARG A 47 -9.31 -19.07 8.87
N LEU A 48 -9.07 -17.88 9.41
CA LEU A 48 -9.19 -17.60 10.83
C LEU A 48 -10.66 -17.60 11.22
N ARG A 49 -11.01 -18.47 12.16
CA ARG A 49 -12.37 -18.56 12.72
C ARG A 49 -12.42 -18.10 14.17
N SER A 50 -11.27 -17.89 14.81
CA SER A 50 -11.18 -17.43 16.19
C SER A 50 -10.81 -15.96 16.27
N ALA A 51 -11.41 -15.25 17.24
CA ALA A 51 -11.11 -13.85 17.52
C ALA A 51 -9.71 -13.62 18.11
N PHE A 52 -9.00 -14.69 18.48
CA PHE A 52 -7.66 -14.68 19.08
C PHE A 52 -6.56 -15.10 18.11
N ASP A 53 -6.91 -15.58 16.92
CA ASP A 53 -5.92 -16.01 15.95
C ASP A 53 -5.06 -14.83 15.50
N GLN A 54 -3.78 -15.09 15.24
CA GLN A 54 -2.84 -14.05 14.82
C GLN A 54 -3.11 -13.63 13.37
N LEU A 55 -3.39 -12.34 13.19
CA LEU A 55 -3.47 -11.73 11.88
C LEU A 55 -2.08 -11.52 11.29
N HIS A 56 -1.94 -11.81 10.01
CA HIS A 56 -0.72 -11.52 9.27
C HIS A 56 -0.70 -10.04 8.90
N VAL A 57 0.41 -9.37 9.18
CA VAL A 57 0.56 -7.94 8.92
C VAL A 57 0.49 -7.67 7.43
N LEU A 58 -0.37 -6.73 7.04
CA LEU A 58 -0.44 -6.25 5.67
C LEU A 58 0.64 -5.19 5.42
N HIS A 59 1.13 -5.14 4.19
CA HIS A 59 2.08 -4.16 3.71
C HIS A 59 1.37 -3.02 2.96
N SER A 60 1.89 -1.81 3.07
CA SER A 60 1.37 -0.67 2.31
C SER A 60 1.66 -0.83 0.82
N LEU A 61 0.67 -0.56 -0.02
CA LEU A 61 0.81 -0.60 -1.47
C LEU A 61 1.73 0.51 -2.02
N LYS A 62 1.96 1.56 -1.24
CA LYS A 62 2.79 2.72 -1.63
C LYS A 62 4.26 2.54 -1.29
N THR A 63 4.55 1.91 -0.15
CA THR A 63 5.92 1.81 0.38
C THR A 63 6.45 0.38 0.42
N GLY A 64 5.57 -0.62 0.25
CA GLY A 64 5.92 -2.04 0.40
C GLY A 64 6.26 -2.46 1.83
N ARG A 65 6.17 -1.55 2.80
CA ARG A 65 6.52 -1.79 4.21
C ARG A 65 5.33 -2.32 5.00
N PRO A 66 5.56 -3.10 6.08
CA PRO A 66 4.51 -3.47 7.02
C PRO A 66 3.76 -2.24 7.52
N ILE A 67 2.43 -2.31 7.59
CA ILE A 67 1.60 -1.24 8.12
C ILE A 67 1.87 -1.12 9.62
N GLU A 68 2.20 0.08 10.08
CA GLU A 68 2.46 0.35 11.50
C GLU A 68 1.17 0.26 12.32
N ASN A 69 1.31 -0.18 13.58
CA ASN A 69 0.19 -0.37 14.51
C ASN A 69 -0.88 -1.36 14.01
N TYR A 70 -0.49 -2.32 13.16
CA TYR A 70 -1.39 -3.33 12.64
C TYR A 70 -1.93 -4.22 13.78
N PRO A 71 -3.25 -4.49 13.82
CA PRO A 71 -3.85 -5.30 14.87
C PRO A 71 -3.32 -6.73 14.83
N THR A 72 -2.94 -7.25 15.99
CA THR A 72 -2.40 -8.62 16.13
C THR A 72 -3.49 -9.67 16.00
N SER A 73 -4.73 -9.31 16.35
CA SER A 73 -5.88 -10.21 16.34
C SER A 73 -7.17 -9.55 15.82
N PRO A 74 -8.14 -10.32 15.30
CA PRO A 74 -9.42 -9.79 14.84
C PRO A 74 -10.19 -9.02 15.92
N LYS A 75 -9.97 -9.33 17.20
CA LYS A 75 -10.57 -8.62 18.34
C LYS A 75 -9.98 -7.21 18.54
N GLU A 76 -8.70 -7.02 18.23
CA GLU A 76 -8.04 -5.72 18.33
C GLU A 76 -8.53 -4.72 17.27
N ILE A 77 -9.06 -5.21 16.14
CA ILE A 77 -9.68 -4.37 15.12
C ILE A 77 -10.82 -3.52 15.73
N ALA A 78 -11.59 -4.08 16.68
CA ALA A 78 -12.66 -3.36 17.35
C ALA A 78 -12.18 -2.23 18.27
N LYS A 79 -10.89 -2.25 18.66
CA LYS A 79 -10.27 -1.27 19.55
C LYS A 79 -9.52 -0.17 18.79
N LEU A 80 -9.44 -0.24 17.46
CA LEU A 80 -8.74 0.76 16.66
C LEU A 80 -9.46 2.12 16.73
N SER A 81 -8.67 3.20 16.79
CA SER A 81 -9.18 4.56 16.63
C SER A 81 -9.55 4.82 15.16
N ASP A 82 -10.48 5.74 14.93
CA ASP A 82 -10.87 6.12 13.56
C ASP A 82 -9.67 6.61 12.74
N THR A 83 -8.75 7.34 13.37
CA THR A 83 -7.50 7.81 12.76
C THR A 83 -6.58 6.68 12.29
N LEU A 84 -6.49 5.60 13.07
CA LEU A 84 -5.70 4.43 12.69
C LEU A 84 -6.40 3.65 11.57
N VAL A 85 -7.72 3.51 11.63
CA VAL A 85 -8.50 2.87 10.55
C VAL A 85 -8.31 3.62 9.23
N ASP A 86 -8.38 4.95 9.24
CA ASP A 86 -8.15 5.78 8.06
C ASP A 86 -6.72 5.66 7.53
N ALA A 87 -5.72 5.68 8.41
CA ALA A 87 -4.32 5.50 8.02
C ALA A 87 -4.08 4.13 7.37
N MET A 88 -4.68 3.07 7.91
CA MET A 88 -4.60 1.71 7.35
C MET A 88 -5.31 1.60 6.00
N LEU A 89 -6.51 2.18 5.87
CA LEU A 89 -7.24 2.21 4.60
C LEU A 89 -6.45 2.98 3.53
N LEU A 90 -5.86 4.12 3.89
CA LEU A 90 -5.01 4.90 3.00
C LEU A 90 -3.75 4.12 2.57
N ALA A 91 -3.12 3.38 3.49
CA ALA A 91 -1.96 2.56 3.21
C ALA A 91 -2.28 1.38 2.27
N LEU A 92 -3.52 0.89 2.32
CA LEU A 92 -4.07 -0.17 1.46
C LEU A 92 -4.75 0.36 0.19
N GLU A 93 -4.67 1.68 -0.06
CA GLU A 93 -5.38 2.40 -1.14
C GLU A 93 -6.88 2.09 -1.20
N ALA A 94 -7.48 1.83 -0.04
CA ALA A 94 -8.90 1.61 0.13
C ALA A 94 -9.62 2.92 0.48
N GLU A 95 -10.91 2.96 0.19
CA GLU A 95 -11.73 4.14 0.48
C GLU A 95 -11.92 4.32 1.99
N GLY A 96 -11.51 5.48 2.53
CA GLY A 96 -11.69 5.87 3.92
C GLY A 96 -12.98 6.68 4.18
N THR A 97 -13.93 6.69 3.25
CA THR A 97 -15.19 7.45 3.40
C THR A 97 -16.23 6.60 4.12
N GLY A 98 -17.08 7.24 4.92
CA GLY A 98 -18.21 6.60 5.62
C GLY A 98 -18.15 6.73 7.14
N THR A 99 -19.10 6.09 7.82
CA THR A 99 -19.12 6.03 9.30
C THR A 99 -18.01 5.11 9.81
N LYS A 100 -17.66 5.24 11.09
CA LYS A 100 -16.65 4.39 11.73
C LYS A 100 -16.97 2.90 11.54
N GLU A 101 -18.24 2.48 11.64
CA GLU A 101 -18.60 1.07 11.40
C GLU A 101 -18.30 0.64 9.96
N GLN A 102 -18.62 1.47 8.97
CA GLN A 102 -18.38 1.17 7.55
C GLN A 102 -16.89 1.08 7.22
N LYS A 103 -16.09 1.99 7.77
CA LYS A 103 -14.63 1.96 7.62
C LYS A 103 -14.02 0.71 8.26
N MET A 104 -14.52 0.34 9.44
CA MET A 104 -14.08 -0.88 10.14
C MET A 104 -14.49 -2.15 9.40
N GLU A 105 -15.71 -2.21 8.87
CA GLU A 105 -16.18 -3.32 8.06
C GLU A 105 -15.34 -3.47 6.78
N ARG A 106 -15.04 -2.35 6.12
CA ARG A 106 -14.16 -2.31 4.95
C ARG A 106 -12.74 -2.73 5.29
N LEU A 107 -12.20 -2.29 6.43
CA LEU A 107 -10.89 -2.73 6.91
C LEU A 107 -10.88 -4.25 7.17
N ARG A 108 -11.92 -4.80 7.81
CA ARG A 108 -12.06 -6.25 8.02
C ARG A 108 -12.08 -7.01 6.69
N MET A 109 -12.86 -6.55 5.71
CA MET A 109 -12.88 -7.17 4.39
C MET A 109 -11.52 -7.09 3.69
N GLN A 110 -10.84 -5.96 3.78
CA GLN A 110 -9.51 -5.76 3.19
C GLN A 110 -8.43 -6.61 3.87
N MET A 111 -8.65 -6.99 5.13
CA MET A 111 -7.83 -7.94 5.89
C MET A 111 -8.19 -9.40 5.60
N GLY A 112 -9.24 -9.67 4.81
CA GLY A 112 -9.70 -11.03 4.51
C GLY A 112 -10.54 -11.65 5.62
N LEU A 113 -11.08 -10.86 6.56
CA LEU A 113 -11.95 -11.32 7.64
C LEU A 113 -13.43 -11.15 7.28
N THR A 114 -14.30 -11.82 8.05
CA THR A 114 -15.75 -11.61 7.94
C THR A 114 -16.10 -10.16 8.31
N PRO A 115 -17.02 -9.51 7.55
CA PRO A 115 -17.39 -8.10 7.76
C PRO A 115 -17.97 -7.87 9.16
N LYS A 116 -18.66 -8.87 9.72
CA LYS A 116 -19.15 -8.85 11.09
C LYS A 116 -18.31 -9.78 11.98
N PRO A 117 -17.92 -9.33 13.18
CA PRO A 117 -17.37 -10.24 14.18
C PRO A 117 -18.44 -11.27 14.56
N VAL A 118 -18.05 -12.54 14.60
CA VAL A 118 -18.83 -13.60 15.24
C VAL A 118 -18.60 -13.60 16.75
#